data_AF-A0A973NQH8-F1
#
_entry.id   AF-A0A973NQH8-F1
#
_cell.length_a   1.000
_cell.length_b   1.000
_cell.length_c   1.000
_cell.angle_alpha   90.00
_cell.angle_beta   90.00
_cell.angle_gamma   90.00
#
_symmetry.space_group_name_H-M   'P 1'
#
loop_
_entity.id
_entity.type
_entity.pdbx_description
1 polymer ?
#
loop_
_entity_poly.entity_id
_entity_poly.type
_entity_poly.pdbx_seq_one_letter_code
_entity_poly.pdbx_strand_id
1 'polypeptide(L)'
;MNERTRISAAVQADGPPPAVAGPPSVPFVLSVGVTGHRADVLAAGSAIALRSRIRETLELIASAGTDLLETERDCFAPGPCQRRFLSPIADGADQIAAEVALELGWELEVVLPFERSAYRGSLASDRARTAFDSLIQRAACVLELPGNPGNGLEAYVMTGRATVAHCDMLIAIWDGLPPRGRGGTGEVVQFALGRGTAIIHVPVDEKAEPRLLWSAFDPAVITLADDAEVTRPVDRENVDALLSALLMPPPNQQEQRFYKRFRSERLRRIRARIEYPLLLSAAGVRRFRARDLTAYHAAEQTRDEWRRYRAGCSEPHNITAPIDQLEHAYSWADGLATHFAQTYRSGHIFNFILGGVAVCLGLATFMAPQLKFEEAGLELLITLAILMNAVIGTRHEWHRRWLDYRQLAERLRPMRSLKLLGIAAPDPPGTATNPVPKRWIDWYASGIWRAMPCPAGAIDRACAARLGEAIATHEIEPQVGYHLRNAEQIDALDHRLEQISMILFAATVLVTIASLVGDAVAADFVDRYGNWFTLVSAGFPALGTAIFGIRFQADFGGDALRSKATADTLRQIDRELRKDVSLTRAADLAEQAARIMLADLDEWRLVNQQRDLSVG
;
A
#
# COMPACT_ATOMS: atom_id res chain seq x y z
N MET A 1 26.04 1.60 36.23
CA MET A 1 26.05 2.80 35.35
C MET A 1 24.78 2.72 34.50
N ASN A 2 23.79 3.57 34.80
CA ASN A 2 22.35 3.31 34.60
C ASN A 2 21.87 3.17 33.13
N GLU A 3 20.99 2.20 32.93
CA GLU A 3 20.25 1.84 31.69
C GLU A 3 19.44 2.99 31.06
N ARG A 4 19.08 4.03 31.82
CA ARG A 4 18.42 5.23 31.27
C ARG A 4 19.28 6.02 30.29
N THR A 5 20.61 5.84 30.31
CA THR A 5 21.52 6.65 29.49
C THR A 5 21.73 6.07 28.08
N ARG A 6 21.45 4.77 27.86
CA ARG A 6 21.59 4.15 26.51
C ARG A 6 20.36 4.33 25.64
N ILE A 7 19.16 4.35 26.23
CA ILE A 7 17.91 4.60 25.49
C ILE A 7 17.74 6.10 25.17
N SER A 8 18.27 6.99 26.02
CA SER A 8 18.21 8.44 25.79
C SER A 8 19.18 8.96 24.71
N ALA A 9 20.16 8.16 24.27
CA ALA A 9 21.12 8.58 23.23
C ALA A 9 20.58 8.43 21.79
N ALA A 10 19.38 7.84 21.61
CA ALA A 10 18.73 7.70 20.30
C ALA A 10 17.63 8.76 20.04
N VAL A 11 17.36 9.67 21.00
CA VAL A 11 16.23 10.62 20.93
C VAL A 11 16.67 12.09 20.78
N GLN A 12 17.97 12.37 20.59
CA GLN A 12 18.45 13.70 20.26
C GLN A 12 19.32 13.70 18.99
N ALA A 13 18.63 13.70 17.86
CA ALA A 13 19.16 14.22 16.60
C ALA A 13 18.03 14.97 15.90
N ASP A 14 17.74 16.18 16.39
CA ASP A 14 16.78 17.13 15.78
C ASP A 14 17.41 17.82 14.54
N GLY A 15 18.04 17.01 13.70
CA GLY A 15 18.56 17.38 12.39
C GLY A 15 17.78 16.61 11.32
N PRO A 16 17.61 17.16 10.10
CA PRO A 16 17.04 16.40 9.00
C PRO A 16 17.85 15.09 8.86
N PRO A 17 17.19 13.92 8.73
CA PRO A 17 17.90 12.66 8.55
C PRO A 17 18.88 12.81 7.37
N PRO A 18 20.07 12.18 7.43
CA PRO A 18 21.02 12.23 6.32
C PRO A 18 20.26 11.85 5.05
N ALA A 19 20.33 12.72 4.04
CA ALA A 19 19.53 12.59 2.84
C ALA A 19 19.91 11.30 2.10
N VAL A 20 19.22 10.20 2.39
CA VAL A 20 19.17 9.04 1.50
C VAL A 20 18.62 9.59 0.20
N ALA A 21 19.43 9.55 -0.86
CA ALA A 21 19.18 10.29 -2.11
C ALA A 21 18.00 9.73 -2.93
N GLY A 22 17.23 8.77 -2.41
CA GLY A 22 16.12 8.09 -3.05
C GLY A 22 15.28 7.29 -2.04
N PRO A 23 14.24 6.56 -2.50
CA PRO A 23 13.37 5.76 -1.65
C PRO A 23 14.13 4.70 -0.82
N PRO A 24 13.66 4.36 0.39
CA PRO A 24 14.36 3.41 1.25
C PRO A 24 14.34 2.00 0.66
N SER A 25 15.44 1.25 0.86
CA SER A 25 15.49 -0.18 0.54
C SER A 25 14.74 -1.01 1.58
N VAL A 26 14.27 -2.18 1.17
CA VAL A 26 13.62 -3.15 2.06
C VAL A 26 14.68 -3.97 2.81
N PRO A 27 14.64 -4.07 4.15
CA PRO A 27 15.47 -4.99 4.93
C PRO A 27 15.13 -6.45 4.63
N PHE A 28 16.14 -7.31 4.65
CA PHE A 28 15.91 -8.75 4.58
C PHE A 28 15.54 -9.28 5.97
N VAL A 29 14.30 -9.75 6.12
CA VAL A 29 13.76 -10.26 7.37
C VAL A 29 13.16 -11.64 7.12
N LEU A 30 13.47 -12.60 8.00
CA LEU A 30 12.78 -13.88 8.14
C LEU A 30 11.85 -13.77 9.34
N SER A 31 10.54 -13.88 9.12
CA SER A 31 9.56 -13.88 10.20
C SER A 31 8.84 -15.23 10.28
N VAL A 32 9.09 -15.97 11.36
CA VAL A 32 8.53 -17.30 11.59
C VAL A 32 7.66 -17.27 12.84
N GLY A 33 6.40 -17.66 12.73
CA GLY A 33 5.49 -17.85 13.86
C GLY A 33 5.46 -19.31 14.30
N VAL A 34 4.98 -19.59 15.51
CA VAL A 34 4.67 -20.95 15.97
C VAL A 34 3.25 -21.06 16.51
N THR A 35 2.65 -22.22 16.27
CA THR A 35 1.47 -22.68 16.98
C THR A 35 1.63 -24.16 17.27
N GLY A 36 1.31 -24.61 18.48
CA GLY A 36 1.51 -26.01 18.82
C GLY A 36 0.64 -26.53 19.95
N HIS A 37 0.65 -27.85 20.10
CA HIS A 37 -0.06 -28.55 21.17
C HIS A 37 0.51 -28.21 22.56
N ARG A 38 -0.41 -28.17 23.54
CA ARG A 38 -0.12 -27.94 24.95
C ARG A 38 0.58 -29.15 25.57
N ALA A 39 1.24 -28.94 26.72
CA ALA A 39 2.06 -29.97 27.36
C ALA A 39 1.29 -31.25 27.76
N ASP A 40 -0.01 -31.15 28.01
CA ASP A 40 -0.91 -32.25 28.36
C ASP A 40 -1.23 -33.19 27.18
N VAL A 41 -1.15 -32.68 25.95
CA VAL A 41 -1.40 -33.45 24.72
C VAL A 41 -0.11 -34.11 24.20
N LEU A 42 1.06 -33.60 24.58
CA LEU A 42 2.35 -34.16 24.17
C LEU A 42 2.66 -35.45 24.94
N ALA A 43 3.05 -36.51 24.23
CA ALA A 43 3.43 -37.77 24.85
C ALA A 43 4.63 -37.59 25.79
N ALA A 44 4.60 -38.25 26.95
CA ALA A 44 5.70 -38.19 27.91
C ALA A 44 7.03 -38.64 27.28
N GLY A 45 8.05 -37.78 27.27
CA GLY A 45 9.36 -38.04 26.67
C GLY A 45 9.56 -37.50 25.24
N SER A 46 8.49 -37.12 24.53
CA SER A 46 8.57 -36.58 23.15
C SER A 46 9.24 -35.20 23.06
N ALA A 47 9.42 -34.49 24.17
CA ALA A 47 10.00 -33.15 24.21
C ALA A 47 11.41 -33.07 23.65
N ILE A 48 12.24 -34.10 23.81
CA ILE A 48 13.62 -34.11 23.31
C ILE A 48 13.62 -34.26 21.78
N ALA A 49 12.85 -35.21 21.25
CA ALA A 49 12.73 -35.42 19.81
C ALA A 49 12.11 -34.20 19.13
N LEU A 50 11.04 -33.65 19.70
CA LEU A 50 10.39 -32.43 19.20
C LEU A 50 11.36 -31.24 19.18
N ARG A 51 12.16 -31.07 20.24
CA ARG A 51 13.19 -30.02 20.29
C ARG A 51 14.23 -30.17 19.18
N SER A 52 14.68 -31.39 18.89
CA SER A 52 15.62 -31.65 17.77
C SER A 52 15.00 -31.26 16.44
N ARG A 53 13.78 -31.71 16.17
CA ARG A 53 13.06 -31.42 14.91
C ARG A 53 12.81 -29.93 14.70
N ILE A 54 12.44 -29.21 15.75
CA ILE A 54 12.27 -27.75 15.70
C ILE A 54 13.62 -27.06 15.41
N ARG A 55 14.70 -27.50 16.06
CA ARG A 55 16.04 -26.97 15.82
C ARG A 55 16.46 -27.17 14.37
N GLU A 56 16.37 -28.39 13.86
CA GLU A 56 16.71 -28.74 12.47
C GLU A 56 15.90 -27.88 11.47
N THR A 57 14.60 -27.70 11.74
CA THR A 57 13.72 -26.86 10.92
C THR A 57 14.17 -25.40 10.92
N LEU A 58 14.43 -24.81 12.09
CA LEU A 58 14.86 -23.41 12.20
C LEU A 58 16.27 -23.18 11.63
N GLU A 59 17.19 -24.14 11.78
CA GLU A 59 18.52 -24.10 11.17
C GLU A 59 18.44 -24.17 9.64
N LEU A 60 17.55 -25.02 9.09
CA LEU A 60 17.30 -25.09 7.66
C LEU A 60 16.77 -23.76 7.10
N ILE A 61 15.76 -23.16 7.74
CA ILE A 61 15.21 -21.85 7.33
C ILE A 61 16.27 -20.75 7.43
N ALA A 62 17.02 -20.72 8.54
CA ALA A 62 18.02 -19.69 8.80
C ALA A 62 19.18 -19.76 7.80
N SER A 63 19.67 -20.96 7.49
CA SER A 63 20.72 -21.16 6.47
C SER A 63 20.21 -20.78 5.08
N ALA A 64 19.02 -21.28 4.70
CA ALA A 64 18.40 -20.98 3.41
C ALA A 64 18.20 -19.47 3.17
N GLY A 65 17.66 -18.76 4.15
CA GLY A 65 17.49 -17.31 4.04
C GLY A 65 18.82 -16.54 4.02
N THR A 66 19.86 -17.04 4.70
CA THR A 66 21.19 -16.41 4.66
C THR A 66 21.82 -16.54 3.28
N ASP A 67 21.78 -17.74 2.69
CA ASP A 67 22.33 -18.00 1.34
C ASP A 67 21.57 -17.20 0.26
N LEU A 68 20.25 -17.06 0.41
CA LEU A 68 19.43 -16.22 -0.46
C LEU A 68 19.81 -14.74 -0.38
N LEU A 69 20.03 -14.20 0.83
CA LEU A 69 20.48 -12.82 1.01
C LEU A 69 21.87 -12.58 0.41
N GLU A 70 22.78 -13.56 0.52
CA GLU A 70 24.10 -13.47 -0.09
C GLU A 70 24.03 -13.37 -1.62
N THR A 71 23.11 -14.14 -2.23
CA THR A 71 22.91 -14.16 -3.69
C THR A 71 22.23 -12.88 -4.20
N GLU A 72 21.25 -12.34 -3.47
CA GLU A 72 20.39 -11.23 -3.93
C GLU A 72 20.60 -9.93 -3.13
N ARG A 73 21.81 -9.75 -2.59
CA ARG A 73 22.16 -8.65 -1.66
C ARG A 73 21.83 -7.26 -2.19
N ASP A 74 21.96 -7.05 -3.50
CA ASP A 74 21.72 -5.77 -4.16
C ASP A 74 20.27 -5.30 -4.08
N CYS A 75 19.32 -6.22 -3.87
CA CYS A 75 17.90 -5.92 -3.81
C CYS A 75 17.46 -5.36 -2.44
N PHE A 76 18.22 -5.64 -1.38
CA PHE A 76 17.84 -5.33 0.01
C PHE A 76 18.65 -4.17 0.61
N ALA A 77 18.24 -3.72 1.79
CA ALA A 77 19.02 -2.79 2.60
C ALA A 77 20.31 -3.49 3.10
N PRO A 78 21.44 -2.76 3.19
CA PRO A 78 22.67 -3.33 3.71
C PRO A 78 22.47 -3.73 5.19
N GLY A 79 22.80 -4.98 5.51
CA GLY A 79 22.70 -5.51 6.86
C GLY A 79 22.71 -7.05 6.87
N PRO A 80 22.76 -7.67 8.06
CA PRO A 80 22.57 -9.11 8.19
C PRO A 80 21.10 -9.48 7.99
N CYS A 81 20.85 -10.77 7.73
CA CYS A 81 19.51 -11.34 7.78
C CYS A 81 18.92 -11.15 9.19
N GLN A 82 17.82 -10.40 9.30
CA GLN A 82 17.09 -10.27 10.56
C GLN A 82 16.19 -11.49 10.75
N ARG A 83 16.22 -12.12 11.92
CA ARG A 83 15.49 -13.36 12.20
C ARG A 83 14.54 -13.13 13.37
N ARG A 84 13.24 -13.22 13.12
CA ARG A 84 12.19 -12.97 14.12
C ARG A 84 11.35 -14.22 14.32
N PHE A 85 11.11 -14.53 15.58
CA PHE A 85 10.34 -15.69 15.98
C PHE A 85 9.15 -15.24 16.82
N LEU A 86 7.93 -15.39 16.28
CA LEU A 86 6.70 -15.04 16.96
C LEU A 86 6.13 -16.24 17.73
N SER A 87 5.81 -16.05 19.00
CA SER A 87 5.25 -17.12 19.82
C SER A 87 4.21 -16.65 20.83
N PRO A 88 3.09 -17.40 20.99
CA PRO A 88 2.19 -17.27 22.13
C PRO A 88 2.76 -17.77 23.46
N ILE A 89 3.93 -18.42 23.43
CA ILE A 89 4.64 -19.05 24.56
C ILE A 89 3.74 -19.88 25.48
N ALA A 90 2.76 -20.57 24.88
CA ALA A 90 1.97 -21.60 25.53
C ALA A 90 2.86 -22.73 26.10
N ASP A 91 2.45 -23.32 27.22
CA ASP A 91 3.14 -24.47 27.77
C ASP A 91 3.17 -25.63 26.77
N GLY A 92 4.31 -26.32 26.66
CA GLY A 92 4.51 -27.37 25.67
C GLY A 92 5.27 -26.88 24.44
N ALA A 93 4.71 -27.08 23.26
CA ALA A 93 5.40 -26.90 21.98
C ALA A 93 5.89 -25.46 21.75
N ASP A 94 5.08 -24.45 22.07
CA ASP A 94 5.42 -23.04 21.84
C ASP A 94 6.62 -22.59 22.68
N GLN A 95 6.66 -22.95 23.97
CA GLN A 95 7.80 -22.67 24.85
C GLN A 95 9.08 -23.38 24.38
N ILE A 96 9.00 -24.65 23.99
CA ILE A 96 10.15 -25.39 23.45
C ILE A 96 10.69 -24.69 22.19
N ALA A 97 9.80 -24.28 21.29
CA ALA A 97 10.19 -23.62 20.05
C ALA A 97 10.81 -22.23 20.30
N ALA A 98 10.24 -21.45 21.21
CA ALA A 98 10.77 -20.13 21.59
C ALA A 98 12.16 -20.22 22.24
N GLU A 99 12.40 -21.22 23.11
CA GLU A 99 13.72 -21.48 23.68
C GLU A 99 14.75 -21.82 22.60
N VAL A 100 14.40 -22.73 21.67
CA VAL A 100 15.28 -23.12 20.57
C VAL A 100 15.58 -21.95 19.65
N ALA A 101 14.58 -21.14 19.29
CA ALA A 101 14.75 -19.96 18.45
C ALA A 101 15.76 -18.97 19.09
N LEU A 102 15.60 -18.69 20.38
CA LEU A 102 16.51 -17.84 21.14
C LEU A 102 17.94 -18.41 21.21
N GLU A 103 18.11 -19.73 21.33
CA GLU A 103 19.42 -20.40 21.28
C GLU A 103 20.10 -20.29 19.91
N LEU A 104 19.30 -20.25 18.84
CA LEU A 104 19.75 -20.06 17.46
C LEU A 104 19.95 -18.58 17.08
N GLY A 105 19.78 -17.66 18.04
CA GLY A 105 19.97 -16.23 17.84
C GLY A 105 18.82 -15.52 17.12
N TRP A 106 17.62 -16.11 17.12
CA TRP A 106 16.41 -15.42 16.66
C TRP A 106 15.92 -14.44 17.73
N GLU A 107 15.35 -13.33 17.28
CA GLU A 107 14.69 -12.34 18.12
C GLU A 107 13.28 -12.81 18.45
N LEU A 108 12.95 -12.98 19.74
CA LEU A 108 11.65 -13.48 20.18
C LEU A 108 10.65 -12.32 20.30
N GLU A 109 9.51 -12.44 19.62
CA GLU A 109 8.35 -11.55 19.73
C GLU A 109 7.19 -12.34 20.34
N VAL A 110 6.60 -11.82 21.42
CA VAL A 110 5.58 -12.54 22.19
C VAL A 110 4.21 -11.90 22.02
N VAL A 111 3.19 -12.73 21.75
CA VAL A 111 1.78 -12.30 21.76
C VAL A 111 0.98 -13.13 22.76
N LEU A 112 0.47 -12.49 23.79
CA LEU A 112 -0.31 -13.14 24.84
C LEU A 112 -1.81 -12.97 24.58
N PRO A 113 -2.62 -14.02 24.83
CA PRO A 113 -4.08 -13.96 24.64
C PRO A 113 -4.78 -12.97 25.56
N PHE A 114 -4.20 -12.73 26.73
CA PHE A 114 -4.70 -11.85 27.77
C PHE A 114 -3.56 -11.42 28.69
N GLU A 115 -3.88 -10.64 29.72
CA GLU A 115 -2.92 -10.07 30.67
C GLU A 115 -1.89 -11.10 31.15
N ARG A 116 -0.62 -10.70 31.15
CA ARG A 116 0.53 -11.57 31.46
C ARG A 116 0.40 -12.30 32.80
N SER A 117 -0.08 -11.63 33.83
CA SER A 117 -0.20 -12.20 35.18
C SER A 117 -1.22 -13.35 35.19
N ALA A 118 -2.37 -13.13 34.57
CA ALA A 118 -3.43 -14.13 34.41
C ALA A 118 -2.98 -15.28 33.51
N TYR A 119 -2.25 -14.99 32.42
CA TYR A 119 -1.78 -16.03 31.50
C TYR A 119 -0.74 -16.93 32.15
N ARG A 120 0.23 -16.35 32.87
CA ARG A 120 1.16 -17.11 33.71
C ARG A 120 0.44 -17.99 34.72
N GLY A 121 -0.63 -17.49 35.34
CA GLY A 121 -1.46 -18.26 36.28
C GLY A 121 -2.17 -19.46 35.64
N SER A 122 -2.52 -19.36 34.35
CA SER A 122 -3.19 -20.42 33.60
C SER A 122 -2.28 -21.58 33.17
N LEU A 123 -0.96 -21.41 33.23
CA LEU A 123 0.01 -22.45 32.83
C LEU A 123 -0.02 -23.64 33.81
N ALA A 124 0.06 -24.85 33.26
CA ALA A 124 -0.21 -26.10 33.97
C ALA A 124 0.86 -26.49 35.02
N SER A 125 2.12 -26.06 34.87
CA SER A 125 3.23 -26.49 35.74
C SER A 125 4.17 -25.36 36.15
N ASP A 126 4.86 -25.52 37.28
CA ASP A 126 5.87 -24.56 37.74
C ASP A 126 7.07 -24.45 36.79
N ARG A 127 7.40 -25.56 36.11
CA ARG A 127 8.39 -25.55 35.03
C ARG A 127 7.95 -24.63 33.89
N ALA A 128 6.70 -24.75 33.43
CA ALA A 128 6.16 -23.89 32.36
C ALA A 128 6.10 -22.42 32.78
N ARG A 129 5.79 -22.12 34.05
CA ARG A 129 5.82 -20.76 34.60
C ARG A 129 7.23 -20.18 34.65
N THR A 130 8.22 -20.98 35.03
CA THR A 130 9.62 -20.57 35.07
C THR A 130 10.16 -20.31 33.66
N ALA A 131 9.84 -21.18 32.71
CA ALA A 131 10.17 -20.99 31.30
C ALA A 131 9.50 -19.72 30.74
N PHE A 132 8.22 -19.52 31.02
CA PHE A 132 7.48 -18.31 30.65
C PHE A 132 8.15 -17.04 31.16
N ASP A 133 8.52 -16.98 32.45
CA ASP A 133 9.18 -15.81 33.05
C ASP A 133 10.53 -15.50 32.36
N SER A 134 11.31 -16.55 32.07
CA SER A 134 12.58 -16.44 31.34
C SER A 134 12.39 -15.95 29.90
N LEU A 135 11.39 -16.47 29.18
CA LEU A 135 11.10 -16.09 27.80
C LEU A 135 10.60 -14.64 27.71
N ILE A 136 9.71 -14.22 28.62
CA ILE A 136 9.23 -12.84 28.70
C ILE A 136 10.37 -11.86 28.94
N GLN A 137 11.33 -12.21 29.81
CA GLN A 137 12.48 -11.36 30.08
C GLN A 137 13.41 -11.18 28.87
N ARG A 138 13.44 -12.18 27.97
CA ARG A 138 14.31 -12.20 26.79
C ARG A 138 13.60 -11.74 25.51
N ALA A 139 12.28 -11.56 25.54
CA ALA A 139 11.50 -11.12 24.40
C ALA A 139 11.85 -9.67 24.02
N ALA A 140 11.99 -9.40 22.72
CA ALA A 140 12.21 -8.07 22.20
C ALA A 140 10.94 -7.20 22.30
N CYS A 141 9.77 -7.81 22.14
CA CYS A 141 8.48 -7.18 22.37
C CYS A 141 7.47 -8.16 22.96
N VAL A 142 6.51 -7.62 23.71
CA VAL A 142 5.38 -8.36 24.29
C VAL A 142 4.10 -7.59 24.01
N LEU A 143 3.15 -8.24 23.34
CA LEU A 143 1.79 -7.75 23.13
C LEU A 143 0.82 -8.53 24.00
N GLU A 144 0.01 -7.85 24.80
CA GLU A 144 -1.05 -8.46 25.62
C GLU A 144 -2.41 -8.11 25.01
N LEU A 145 -3.19 -9.10 24.57
CA LEU A 145 -4.48 -8.92 23.90
C LEU A 145 -5.66 -8.80 24.89
N PRO A 146 -6.86 -8.34 24.48
CA PRO A 146 -8.00 -8.12 25.39
C PRO A 146 -8.80 -9.39 25.68
N GLY A 147 -8.18 -10.57 25.60
CA GLY A 147 -8.86 -11.83 25.89
C GLY A 147 -9.28 -11.95 27.35
N ASN A 148 -10.26 -12.82 27.61
CA ASN A 148 -10.71 -13.14 28.95
C ASN A 148 -10.34 -14.60 29.26
N PRO A 149 -9.64 -14.89 30.39
CA PRO A 149 -9.40 -16.27 30.84
C PRO A 149 -10.68 -17.12 30.93
N GLY A 150 -11.81 -16.51 31.29
CA GLY A 150 -13.12 -17.18 31.37
C GLY A 150 -13.77 -17.48 30.02
N ASN A 151 -13.29 -16.87 28.92
CA ASN A 151 -13.65 -17.19 27.54
C ASN A 151 -12.37 -17.43 26.72
N GLY A 152 -11.57 -18.40 27.16
CA GLY A 152 -10.25 -18.68 26.58
C GLY A 152 -10.30 -18.97 25.08
N LEU A 153 -11.40 -19.54 24.59
CA LEU A 153 -11.60 -19.89 23.18
C LEU A 153 -11.36 -18.70 22.24
N GLU A 154 -12.06 -17.58 22.46
CA GLU A 154 -11.96 -16.38 21.64
C GLU A 154 -10.59 -15.70 21.78
N ALA A 155 -10.01 -15.76 22.99
CA ALA A 155 -8.69 -15.21 23.27
C ALA A 155 -7.58 -15.94 22.49
N TYR A 156 -7.65 -17.26 22.40
CA TYR A 156 -6.69 -18.06 21.63
C TYR A 156 -6.87 -17.88 20.12
N VAL A 157 -8.10 -17.73 19.62
CA VAL A 157 -8.34 -17.37 18.20
C VAL A 157 -7.71 -16.02 17.86
N MET A 158 -7.91 -14.99 18.70
CA MET A 158 -7.27 -13.68 18.50
C MET A 158 -5.74 -13.77 18.50
N THR A 159 -5.18 -14.59 19.37
CA THR A 159 -3.72 -14.80 19.45
C THR A 159 -3.18 -15.48 18.21
N GLY A 160 -3.85 -16.54 17.74
CA GLY A 160 -3.48 -17.20 16.49
C GLY A 160 -3.55 -16.25 15.29
N ARG A 161 -4.59 -15.41 15.23
CA ARG A 161 -4.73 -14.36 14.21
C ARG A 161 -3.57 -13.35 14.27
N ALA A 162 -3.18 -12.93 15.46
CA ALA A 162 -2.03 -12.04 15.68
C ALA A 162 -0.70 -12.66 15.24
N THR A 163 -0.47 -13.92 15.58
CA THR A 163 0.72 -14.67 15.15
C THR A 163 0.81 -14.71 13.63
N VAL A 164 -0.28 -15.08 12.95
CA VAL A 164 -0.35 -15.15 11.48
C VAL A 164 -0.23 -13.77 10.83
N ALA A 165 -0.73 -12.71 11.46
CA ALA A 165 -0.60 -11.34 10.95
C ALA A 165 0.86 -10.83 10.90
N HIS A 166 1.77 -11.46 11.64
CA HIS A 166 3.13 -10.99 11.83
C HIS A 166 4.22 -11.99 11.42
N CYS A 167 3.85 -13.16 10.89
CA CYS A 167 4.80 -14.11 10.29
C CYS A 167 4.53 -14.35 8.79
N ASP A 168 5.58 -14.60 8.02
CA ASP A 168 5.47 -15.08 6.63
C ASP A 168 5.32 -16.60 6.56
N MET A 169 5.83 -17.28 7.60
CA MET A 169 5.81 -18.73 7.74
C MET A 169 5.37 -19.12 9.14
N LEU A 170 4.53 -20.14 9.25
CA LEU A 170 4.05 -20.67 10.52
C LEU A 170 4.56 -22.10 10.73
N ILE A 171 5.28 -22.35 11.82
CA ILE A 171 5.58 -23.72 12.26
C ILE A 171 4.36 -24.23 13.04
N ALA A 172 3.71 -25.26 12.52
CA ALA A 172 2.55 -25.89 13.14
C ALA A 172 2.94 -27.24 13.75
N ILE A 173 2.99 -27.30 15.08
CA ILE A 173 3.30 -28.51 15.85
C ILE A 173 1.97 -29.16 16.25
N TRP A 174 1.41 -29.96 15.35
CA TRP A 174 0.06 -30.52 15.47
C TRP A 174 -0.01 -31.98 15.02
N ASP A 175 -1.12 -32.64 15.36
CA ASP A 175 -1.44 -34.04 15.04
C ASP A 175 -1.96 -34.24 13.61
N GLY A 176 -2.15 -33.16 12.82
CA GLY A 176 -2.63 -33.26 11.43
C GLY A 176 -4.13 -33.52 11.31
N LEU A 177 -4.89 -33.42 12.41
CA LEU A 177 -6.33 -33.69 12.41
C LEU A 177 -7.13 -32.39 12.20
N PRO A 178 -8.33 -32.46 11.60
CA PRO A 178 -9.21 -31.31 11.45
C PRO A 178 -9.49 -30.62 12.80
N PRO A 179 -9.82 -29.32 12.81
CA PRO A 179 -10.08 -28.59 14.05
C PRO A 179 -11.17 -29.29 14.87
N ARG A 180 -10.83 -29.77 16.07
CA ARG A 180 -11.77 -30.44 16.99
C ARG A 180 -12.62 -29.46 17.82
N GLY A 181 -12.51 -28.16 17.54
CA GLY A 181 -13.18 -27.05 18.22
C GLY A 181 -12.55 -25.71 17.82
N ARG A 182 -13.13 -24.59 18.28
CA ARG A 182 -12.54 -23.25 18.07
C ARG A 182 -11.29 -23.07 18.96
N GLY A 183 -10.41 -22.13 18.64
CA GLY A 183 -9.23 -21.75 19.43
C GLY A 183 -8.08 -22.75 19.48
N GLY A 184 -8.17 -23.88 18.77
CA GLY A 184 -7.11 -24.89 18.71
C GLY A 184 -6.12 -24.68 17.54
N THR A 185 -4.98 -25.36 17.60
CA THR A 185 -3.92 -25.32 16.58
C THR A 185 -4.44 -25.53 15.15
N GLY A 186 -5.43 -26.41 14.96
CA GLY A 186 -6.02 -26.67 13.65
C GLY A 186 -6.80 -25.49 13.05
N GLU A 187 -7.45 -24.65 13.86
CA GLU A 187 -8.13 -23.45 13.35
C GLU A 187 -7.11 -22.39 12.92
N VAL A 188 -6.00 -22.24 13.66
CA VAL A 188 -4.90 -21.34 13.28
C VAL A 188 -4.26 -21.78 11.97
N VAL A 189 -4.08 -23.09 11.76
CA VAL A 189 -3.58 -23.66 10.50
C VAL A 189 -4.53 -23.36 9.33
N GLN A 190 -5.84 -23.57 9.51
CA GLN A 190 -6.82 -23.25 8.46
C GLN A 190 -6.87 -21.75 8.16
N PHE A 191 -6.81 -20.91 9.19
CA PHE A 191 -6.75 -19.46 9.03
C PHE A 191 -5.48 -19.01 8.28
N ALA A 192 -4.31 -19.56 8.63
CA ALA A 192 -3.05 -19.29 7.97
C ALA A 192 -3.06 -19.69 6.49
N LEU A 193 -3.58 -20.88 6.16
CA LEU A 193 -3.71 -21.33 4.77
C LEU A 193 -4.70 -20.48 3.97
N GLY A 194 -5.86 -20.14 4.56
CA GLY A 194 -6.83 -19.26 3.92
C GLY A 194 -6.29 -17.86 3.65
N ARG A 195 -5.32 -17.41 4.45
CA ARG A 195 -4.56 -16.16 4.25
C ARG A 195 -3.39 -16.32 3.27
N GLY A 196 -3.04 -17.54 2.87
CA GLY A 196 -1.88 -17.82 2.02
C GLY A 196 -0.53 -17.80 2.74
N THR A 197 -0.51 -17.86 4.08
CA THR A 197 0.71 -18.02 4.88
C THR A 197 1.24 -19.45 4.72
N ALA A 198 2.54 -19.60 4.46
CA ALA A 198 3.15 -20.91 4.33
C ALA A 198 3.30 -21.60 5.69
N ILE A 199 3.06 -22.90 5.75
CA ILE A 199 3.08 -23.67 6.99
C ILE A 199 4.15 -24.75 6.91
N ILE A 200 4.97 -24.86 7.94
CA ILE A 200 5.81 -26.03 8.17
C ILE A 200 5.12 -26.88 9.23
N HIS A 201 4.47 -27.95 8.81
CA HIS A 201 3.88 -28.93 9.70
C HIS A 201 5.01 -29.80 10.28
N VAL A 202 5.19 -29.73 11.59
CA VAL A 202 6.01 -30.66 12.38
C VAL A 202 5.07 -31.59 13.16
N PRO A 203 4.84 -32.83 12.69
CA PRO A 203 4.00 -33.79 13.40
C PRO A 203 4.47 -34.06 14.83
N VAL A 204 3.51 -34.28 15.74
CA VAL A 204 3.82 -34.78 17.10
C VAL A 204 4.26 -36.24 17.07
N ASP A 205 3.77 -37.03 16.12
CA ASP A 205 4.24 -38.39 15.89
C ASP A 205 5.70 -38.36 15.38
N GLU A 206 6.60 -39.00 16.12
CA GLU A 206 8.02 -39.11 15.78
C GLU A 206 8.27 -39.89 14.49
N LYS A 207 7.33 -40.76 14.08
CA LYS A 207 7.44 -41.53 12.84
C LYS A 207 7.01 -40.74 11.60
N ALA A 208 6.24 -39.67 11.78
CA ALA A 208 5.73 -38.88 10.68
C ALA A 208 6.72 -37.76 10.31
N GLU A 209 7.06 -37.68 9.03
CA GLU A 209 7.99 -36.67 8.52
C GLU A 209 7.37 -35.26 8.47
N PRO A 210 8.14 -34.19 8.74
CA PRO A 210 7.71 -32.81 8.54
C PRO A 210 7.33 -32.51 7.08
N ARG A 211 6.35 -31.62 6.87
CA ARG A 211 5.87 -31.23 5.54
C ARG A 211 5.63 -29.73 5.42
N LEU A 212 5.82 -29.19 4.23
CA LEU A 212 5.39 -27.84 3.85
C LEU A 212 3.95 -27.90 3.35
N LEU A 213 3.10 -27.01 3.85
CA LEU A 213 1.73 -26.80 3.39
C LEU A 213 1.60 -25.35 2.89
N TRP A 214 1.24 -25.16 1.62
CA TRP A 214 1.09 -23.81 1.07
C TRP A 214 0.19 -23.79 -0.17
N SER A 215 -0.77 -22.85 -0.20
CA SER A 215 -1.70 -22.71 -1.32
C SER A 215 -1.00 -22.35 -2.64
N ALA A 216 0.15 -21.67 -2.60
CA ALA A 216 0.87 -21.31 -3.83
C ALA A 216 1.45 -22.51 -4.60
N PHE A 217 1.47 -23.72 -4.02
CA PHE A 217 1.86 -24.93 -4.73
C PHE A 217 0.80 -25.40 -5.74
N ASP A 218 -0.46 -24.97 -5.57
CA ASP A 218 -1.51 -25.06 -6.59
C ASP A 218 -2.14 -23.67 -6.84
N PRO A 219 -1.55 -22.86 -7.74
CA PRO A 219 -1.99 -21.50 -7.96
C PRO A 219 -3.34 -21.37 -8.68
N ALA A 220 -3.97 -22.48 -9.08
CA ALA A 220 -5.18 -22.50 -9.90
C ALA A 220 -6.48 -22.61 -9.07
N VAL A 221 -6.44 -23.21 -7.87
CA VAL A 221 -7.64 -23.52 -7.08
C VAL A 221 -7.52 -22.95 -5.65
N ILE A 222 -8.66 -22.62 -5.04
CA ILE A 222 -8.71 -22.29 -3.60
C ILE A 222 -8.67 -23.62 -2.84
N THR A 223 -7.50 -23.96 -2.32
CA THR A 223 -7.21 -25.24 -1.67
C THR A 223 -7.55 -25.24 -0.17
N LEU A 224 -7.93 -26.39 0.36
CA LEU A 224 -8.06 -26.63 1.81
C LEU A 224 -6.80 -27.33 2.35
N ALA A 225 -6.64 -27.33 3.68
CA ALA A 225 -5.45 -27.86 4.35
C ALA A 225 -5.13 -29.34 4.07
N ASP A 226 -6.15 -30.11 3.69
CA ASP A 226 -6.05 -31.57 3.51
C ASP A 226 -5.78 -31.96 2.05
N ASP A 227 -5.59 -31.00 1.13
CA ASP A 227 -5.30 -31.29 -0.28
C ASP A 227 -3.86 -31.77 -0.48
N ALA A 228 -3.68 -32.92 -1.14
CA ALA A 228 -2.36 -33.48 -1.40
C ALA A 228 -1.48 -32.55 -2.26
N GLU A 229 -2.10 -31.74 -3.12
CA GLU A 229 -1.40 -30.87 -4.08
C GLU A 229 -0.69 -29.69 -3.39
N VAL A 230 -1.13 -29.28 -2.19
CA VAL A 230 -0.50 -28.21 -1.39
C VAL A 230 0.62 -28.69 -0.47
N THR A 231 1.02 -29.96 -0.58
CA THR A 231 2.02 -30.56 0.31
C THR A 231 3.36 -30.78 -0.40
N ARG A 232 4.47 -30.40 0.23
CA ARG A 232 5.84 -30.72 -0.21
C ARG A 232 6.68 -31.21 0.98
N PRO A 233 7.74 -32.02 0.77
CA PRO A 233 8.66 -32.39 1.85
C PRO A 233 9.44 -31.17 2.38
N VAL A 234 9.87 -31.23 3.64
CA VAL A 234 10.75 -30.20 4.23
C VAL A 234 12.21 -30.57 3.96
N ASP A 235 12.67 -30.20 2.78
CA ASP A 235 14.07 -30.32 2.38
C ASP A 235 14.62 -28.98 1.89
N ARG A 236 15.92 -28.94 1.59
CA ARG A 236 16.59 -27.71 1.18
C ARG A 236 16.04 -27.12 -0.10
N GLU A 237 15.73 -27.96 -1.09
CA GLU A 237 15.21 -27.52 -2.39
C GLU A 237 13.84 -26.81 -2.24
N ASN A 238 12.92 -27.44 -1.51
CA ASN A 238 11.58 -26.89 -1.32
C ASN A 238 11.56 -25.68 -0.39
N VAL A 239 12.43 -25.64 0.63
CA VAL A 239 12.59 -24.46 1.49
C VAL A 239 13.20 -23.28 0.71
N ASP A 240 14.21 -23.53 -0.13
CA ASP A 240 14.79 -22.47 -0.98
C ASP A 240 13.76 -21.92 -1.98
N ALA A 241 12.95 -22.79 -2.59
CA ALA A 241 11.86 -22.37 -3.48
C ALA A 241 10.79 -21.54 -2.75
N LEU A 242 10.41 -21.98 -1.55
CA LEU A 242 9.45 -21.27 -0.69
C LEU A 242 9.96 -19.88 -0.31
N LEU A 243 11.18 -19.79 0.23
CA LEU A 243 11.78 -18.53 0.64
C LEU A 243 12.03 -17.62 -0.57
N SER A 244 12.41 -18.18 -1.71
CA SER A 244 12.53 -17.41 -2.96
C SER A 244 11.20 -16.75 -3.33
N ALA A 245 10.10 -17.51 -3.32
CA ALA A 245 8.79 -16.98 -3.66
C ALA A 245 8.27 -15.94 -2.64
N LEU A 246 8.54 -16.13 -1.34
CA LEU A 246 8.07 -15.21 -0.29
C LEU A 246 8.91 -13.93 -0.16
N LEU A 247 10.22 -14.03 -0.37
CA LEU A 247 11.17 -12.98 0.02
C LEU A 247 11.79 -12.26 -1.17
N MET A 248 11.93 -12.89 -2.33
CA MET A 248 12.67 -12.32 -3.46
C MET A 248 11.81 -11.39 -4.31
N PRO A 249 12.42 -10.38 -4.96
CA PRO A 249 11.71 -9.60 -5.95
C PRO A 249 11.17 -10.51 -7.07
N PRO A 250 10.05 -10.16 -7.71
CA PRO A 250 9.48 -10.98 -8.77
C PRO A 250 10.52 -11.25 -9.89
N PRO A 251 10.56 -12.47 -10.45
CA PRO A 251 11.56 -12.85 -11.45
C PRO A 251 11.38 -12.13 -12.79
N ASN A 252 10.24 -11.46 -12.99
CA ASN A 252 9.98 -10.68 -14.19
C ASN A 252 10.99 -9.52 -14.31
N GLN A 253 11.81 -9.55 -15.37
CA GLN A 253 12.83 -8.53 -15.62
C GLN A 253 12.27 -7.10 -15.72
N GLN A 254 11.04 -6.94 -16.20
CA GLN A 254 10.37 -5.65 -16.27
C GLN A 254 10.11 -5.08 -14.87
N GLU A 255 9.58 -5.90 -13.96
CA GLU A 255 9.32 -5.52 -12.56
C GLU A 255 10.63 -5.20 -11.82
N GLN A 256 11.69 -5.98 -12.06
CA GLN A 256 13.02 -5.67 -11.51
C GLN A 256 13.57 -4.32 -12.01
N ARG A 257 13.40 -4.01 -13.30
CA ARG A 257 13.77 -2.69 -13.86
C ARG A 257 12.96 -1.58 -13.20
N PHE A 258 11.68 -1.80 -12.94
CA PHE A 258 10.81 -0.82 -12.30
C PHE A 258 11.23 -0.52 -10.86
N TYR A 259 11.58 -1.54 -10.09
CA TYR A 259 12.12 -1.36 -8.74
C TYR A 259 13.48 -0.67 -8.73
N LYS A 260 14.42 -1.09 -9.61
CA LYS A 260 15.73 -0.44 -9.76
C LYS A 260 15.56 1.05 -10.09
N ARG A 261 14.60 1.37 -10.97
CA ARG A 261 14.23 2.75 -11.29
C ARG A 261 13.68 3.49 -10.08
N PHE A 262 12.72 2.89 -9.34
CA PHE A 262 12.17 3.46 -8.11
C PHE A 262 13.26 3.83 -7.10
N ARG A 263 14.21 2.93 -6.83
CA ARG A 263 15.33 3.21 -5.92
C ARG A 263 16.24 4.35 -6.36
N SER A 264 16.31 4.61 -7.66
CA SER A 264 17.11 5.70 -8.23
C SER A 264 16.35 7.04 -8.33
N GLU A 265 15.06 7.06 -7.96
CA GLU A 265 14.22 8.25 -8.08
C GLU A 265 14.71 9.39 -7.19
N ARG A 266 14.57 10.61 -7.71
CA ARG A 266 14.90 11.84 -6.97
C ARG A 266 13.73 12.80 -7.02
N LEU A 267 13.24 13.19 -5.85
CA LEU A 267 12.22 14.23 -5.73
C LEU A 267 12.86 15.60 -6.01
N ARG A 268 12.48 16.21 -7.13
CA ARG A 268 12.88 17.57 -7.46
C ARG A 268 12.10 18.55 -6.58
N ARG A 269 12.79 19.57 -6.07
CA ARG A 269 12.17 20.62 -5.22
C ARG A 269 11.14 21.45 -5.99
N ILE A 270 11.40 21.70 -7.27
CA ILE A 270 10.57 22.53 -8.15
C ILE A 270 9.73 21.64 -9.08
N ARG A 271 8.44 21.93 -9.17
CA ARG A 271 7.48 21.31 -10.10
C ARG A 271 7.29 22.24 -11.30
N ALA A 272 8.00 21.95 -12.39
CA ALA A 272 8.00 22.81 -13.58
C ALA A 272 6.68 22.77 -14.38
N ARG A 273 5.90 21.69 -14.27
CA ARG A 273 4.62 21.53 -14.97
C ARG A 273 3.48 22.12 -14.14
N ILE A 274 2.83 23.15 -14.66
CA ILE A 274 1.80 23.96 -13.96
C ILE A 274 0.47 24.02 -14.72
N GLU A 275 0.39 23.39 -15.89
CA GLU A 275 -0.73 23.46 -16.80
C GLU A 275 -2.03 22.95 -16.14
N TYR A 276 -1.96 21.85 -15.37
CA TYR A 276 -3.11 21.35 -14.62
C TYR A 276 -3.57 22.30 -13.49
N PRO A 277 -2.69 22.77 -12.58
CA PRO A 277 -3.05 23.84 -11.65
C PRO A 277 -3.61 25.11 -12.29
N LEU A 278 -3.09 25.51 -13.45
CA LEU A 278 -3.60 26.66 -14.20
C LEU A 278 -4.99 26.40 -14.78
N LEU A 279 -5.24 25.21 -15.32
CA LEU A 279 -6.57 24.82 -15.82
C LEU A 279 -7.61 24.89 -14.69
N LEU A 280 -7.29 24.34 -13.50
CA LEU A 280 -8.16 24.42 -12.33
C LEU A 280 -8.46 25.87 -11.92
N SER A 281 -7.47 26.77 -12.06
CA SER A 281 -7.64 28.19 -11.75
C SER A 281 -8.46 28.91 -12.82
N ALA A 282 -8.22 28.62 -14.10
CA ALA A 282 -8.93 29.21 -15.22
C ALA A 282 -10.41 28.77 -15.27
N ALA A 283 -10.69 27.52 -14.91
CA ALA A 283 -12.05 26.99 -14.78
C ALA A 283 -12.76 27.46 -13.49
N GLY A 284 -12.09 28.20 -12.61
CA GLY A 284 -12.67 28.72 -11.36
C GLY A 284 -12.87 27.66 -10.26
N VAL A 285 -12.23 26.50 -10.37
CA VAL A 285 -12.36 25.37 -9.43
C VAL A 285 -11.44 25.55 -8.22
N ARG A 286 -10.17 25.94 -8.45
CA ARG A 286 -9.17 26.11 -7.38
C ARG A 286 -8.18 27.21 -7.74
N ARG A 287 -7.95 28.16 -6.83
CA ARG A 287 -6.95 29.23 -7.04
C ARG A 287 -5.54 28.66 -7.12
N PHE A 288 -4.77 29.11 -8.11
CA PHE A 288 -3.33 28.85 -8.21
C PHE A 288 -2.60 29.47 -7.02
N ARG A 289 -1.63 28.75 -6.44
CA ARG A 289 -0.81 29.24 -5.32
C ARG A 289 0.67 28.93 -5.56
N ALA A 290 1.57 29.74 -5.03
CA ALA A 290 3.02 29.53 -5.14
C ALA A 290 3.48 28.14 -4.67
N ARG A 291 2.76 27.53 -3.71
CA ARG A 291 3.01 26.16 -3.25
C ARG A 291 2.83 25.09 -4.32
N ASP A 292 2.04 25.33 -5.38
CA ASP A 292 1.87 24.40 -6.50
C ASP A 292 3.17 24.21 -7.32
N LEU A 293 4.11 25.15 -7.17
CA LEU A 293 5.44 25.11 -7.79
C LEU A 293 6.46 24.28 -7.00
N THR A 294 6.13 23.84 -5.79
CA THR A 294 7.10 23.23 -4.87
C THR A 294 6.63 21.87 -4.36
N ALA A 295 7.56 20.91 -4.30
CA ALA A 295 7.31 19.61 -3.66
C ALA A 295 7.40 19.67 -2.12
N TYR A 296 8.00 20.74 -1.56
CA TYR A 296 8.24 20.91 -0.13
C TYR A 296 6.94 20.83 0.70
N HIS A 297 5.91 21.55 0.26
CA HIS A 297 4.66 21.63 1.01
C HIS A 297 3.89 20.30 1.07
N ALA A 298 3.96 19.48 0.01
CA ALA A 298 3.36 18.16 0.02
C ALA A 298 4.06 17.25 1.06
N ALA A 299 5.39 17.28 1.11
CA ALA A 299 6.16 16.51 2.10
C ALA A 299 5.90 17.00 3.54
N GLU A 300 5.73 18.30 3.75
CA GLU A 300 5.34 18.89 5.04
C GLU A 300 3.93 18.45 5.46
N GLN A 301 2.96 18.50 4.54
CA GLN A 301 1.60 18.03 4.81
C GLN A 301 1.55 16.55 5.19
N THR A 302 2.33 15.69 4.50
CA THR A 302 2.47 14.28 4.87
C THR A 302 3.05 14.17 6.28
N ARG A 303 4.15 14.85 6.60
CA ARG A 303 4.73 14.82 7.95
C ARG A 303 3.74 15.27 9.03
N ASP A 304 2.98 16.33 8.78
CA ASP A 304 1.96 16.82 9.71
C ASP A 304 0.78 15.86 9.86
N GLU A 305 0.40 15.14 8.80
CA GLU A 305 -0.57 14.06 8.88
C GLU A 305 -0.06 12.91 9.78
N TRP A 306 1.18 12.45 9.55
CA TRP A 306 1.77 11.37 10.34
C TRP A 306 2.00 11.76 11.79
N ARG A 307 2.40 13.01 12.06
CA ARG A 307 2.50 13.56 13.42
C ARG A 307 1.15 13.56 14.13
N ARG A 308 0.08 14.06 13.47
CA ARG A 308 -1.28 14.05 14.03
C ARG A 308 -1.77 12.63 14.27
N TYR A 309 -1.49 11.71 13.36
CA TYR A 309 -1.82 10.30 13.52
C TYR A 309 -1.11 9.68 14.74
N ARG A 310 0.20 9.91 14.93
CA ARG A 310 0.93 9.38 16.10
C ARG A 310 0.37 9.91 17.41
N ALA A 311 0.15 11.22 17.49
CA ALA A 311 -0.38 11.89 18.68
C ALA A 311 -1.82 11.44 19.00
N GLY A 312 -2.64 11.16 17.99
CA GLY A 312 -4.04 10.78 18.16
C GLY A 312 -4.30 9.28 18.31
N CYS A 313 -3.49 8.42 17.66
CA CYS A 313 -3.69 6.97 17.63
C CYS A 313 -2.66 6.19 18.43
N SER A 314 -1.36 6.46 18.28
CA SER A 314 -0.33 5.58 18.85
C SER A 314 -0.03 5.91 20.32
N GLU A 315 0.26 7.18 20.61
CA GLU A 315 0.71 7.62 21.94
C GLU A 315 -0.33 7.45 23.06
N PRO A 316 -1.64 7.69 22.84
CA PRO A 316 -2.63 7.63 23.93
C PRO A 316 -2.91 6.22 24.47
N HIS A 317 -2.49 5.17 23.76
CA HIS A 317 -2.92 3.80 24.02
C HIS A 317 -1.85 2.93 24.69
N ASN A 318 -0.67 3.49 25.02
CA ASN A 318 0.48 2.74 25.56
C ASN A 318 0.88 1.52 24.69
N ILE A 319 0.60 1.59 23.39
CA ILE A 319 1.00 0.61 22.39
C ILE A 319 2.08 1.23 21.54
N THR A 320 3.25 0.60 21.52
CA THR A 320 4.36 1.04 20.68
C THR A 320 4.39 0.19 19.42
N ALA A 321 4.19 0.83 18.26
CA ALA A 321 4.41 0.23 16.95
C ALA A 321 5.46 1.07 16.20
N PRO A 322 6.64 0.51 15.88
CA PRO A 322 7.66 1.24 15.13
C PRO A 322 7.26 1.34 13.65
N ILE A 323 6.70 2.49 13.29
CA ILE A 323 6.18 2.80 11.93
C ILE A 323 7.07 3.79 11.16
N ASP A 324 8.29 4.08 11.62
CA ASP A 324 9.17 5.09 11.00
C ASP A 324 9.61 4.70 9.59
N GLN A 325 9.95 3.42 9.40
CA GLN A 325 10.29 2.91 8.08
C GLN A 325 9.09 2.96 7.12
N LEU A 326 7.89 2.68 7.64
CA LEU A 326 6.65 2.78 6.89
C LEU A 326 6.38 4.24 6.48
N GLU A 327 6.52 5.19 7.41
CA GLU A 327 6.37 6.62 7.13
C GLU A 327 7.33 7.09 6.04
N HIS A 328 8.59 6.65 6.12
CA HIS A 328 9.60 7.01 5.12
C HIS A 328 9.27 6.44 3.75
N ALA A 329 8.91 5.15 3.66
CA ALA A 329 8.50 4.51 2.41
C ALA A 329 7.26 5.16 1.80
N TYR A 330 6.23 5.42 2.62
CA TYR A 330 5.00 6.10 2.21
C TYR A 330 5.27 7.51 1.70
N SER A 331 6.06 8.30 2.42
CA SER A 331 6.38 9.69 2.04
C SER A 331 7.04 9.78 0.68
N TRP A 332 7.93 8.84 0.34
CA TRP A 332 8.53 8.75 -0.99
C TRP A 332 7.52 8.32 -2.06
N ALA A 333 6.74 7.27 -1.78
CA ALA A 333 5.74 6.77 -2.72
C ALA A 333 4.69 7.84 -3.05
N ASP A 334 4.08 8.50 -2.05
CA ASP A 334 3.07 9.53 -2.26
C ASP A 334 3.66 10.80 -2.88
N GLY A 335 4.87 11.20 -2.49
CA GLY A 335 5.58 12.34 -3.08
C GLY A 335 5.83 12.13 -4.58
N LEU A 336 6.32 10.95 -4.97
CA LEU A 336 6.56 10.60 -6.36
C LEU A 336 5.24 10.43 -7.14
N ALA A 337 4.23 9.80 -6.54
CA ALA A 337 2.90 9.65 -7.13
C ALA A 337 2.30 11.03 -7.47
N THR A 338 2.37 11.97 -6.54
CA THR A 338 1.87 13.34 -6.72
C THR A 338 2.66 14.08 -7.82
N HIS A 339 3.98 13.91 -7.87
CA HIS A 339 4.81 14.51 -8.91
C HIS A 339 4.47 14.00 -10.31
N PHE A 340 4.35 12.68 -10.49
CA PHE A 340 4.04 12.10 -11.79
C PHE A 340 2.58 12.31 -12.20
N ALA A 341 1.63 12.34 -11.24
CA ALA A 341 0.25 12.72 -11.51
C ALA A 341 0.16 14.11 -12.14
N GLN A 342 0.83 15.09 -11.52
CA GLN A 342 0.84 16.47 -12.03
C GLN A 342 1.54 16.56 -13.39
N THR A 343 2.66 15.85 -13.56
CA THR A 343 3.43 15.85 -14.81
C THR A 343 2.64 15.24 -15.96
N TYR A 344 2.00 14.09 -15.74
CA TYR A 344 1.19 13.40 -16.73
C TYR A 344 -0.04 14.22 -17.13
N ARG A 345 -0.85 14.68 -16.16
CA ARG A 345 -2.05 15.50 -16.43
C ARG A 345 -1.71 16.81 -17.14
N SER A 346 -0.63 17.47 -16.72
CA SER A 346 -0.16 18.70 -17.36
C SER A 346 0.39 18.43 -18.76
N GLY A 347 1.02 17.27 -18.99
CA GLY A 347 1.45 16.78 -20.30
C GLY A 347 0.30 16.72 -21.31
N HIS A 348 -0.83 16.15 -20.90
CA HIS A 348 -2.04 16.07 -21.72
C HIS A 348 -2.65 17.43 -22.01
N ILE A 349 -2.82 18.26 -20.97
CA ILE A 349 -3.40 19.60 -21.12
C ILE A 349 -2.55 20.46 -22.05
N PHE A 350 -1.23 20.38 -21.91
CA PHE A 350 -0.29 21.06 -22.80
C PHE A 350 -0.53 20.69 -24.27
N ASN A 351 -0.65 19.40 -24.59
CA ASN A 351 -0.87 18.94 -25.96
C ASN A 351 -2.20 19.44 -26.54
N PHE A 352 -3.31 19.28 -25.80
CA PHE A 352 -4.64 19.68 -26.29
C PHE A 352 -4.75 21.21 -26.46
N ILE A 353 -4.30 21.98 -25.47
CA ILE A 353 -4.37 23.45 -25.55
C ILE A 353 -3.49 23.97 -26.68
N LEU A 354 -2.26 23.48 -26.82
CA LEU A 354 -1.41 23.88 -27.93
C LEU A 354 -1.96 23.48 -29.29
N GLY A 355 -2.58 22.29 -29.41
CA GLY A 355 -3.25 21.88 -30.64
C GLY A 355 -4.38 22.82 -31.03
N GLY A 356 -5.25 23.20 -30.08
CA GLY A 356 -6.32 24.18 -30.34
C GLY A 356 -5.79 25.59 -30.67
N VAL A 357 -4.72 26.02 -30.00
CA VAL A 357 -4.06 27.32 -30.26
C VAL A 357 -3.40 27.33 -31.64
N ALA A 358 -2.75 26.24 -32.07
CA ALA A 358 -2.14 26.13 -33.39
C ALA A 358 -3.18 26.34 -34.50
N VAL A 359 -4.36 25.72 -34.39
CA VAL A 359 -5.45 25.93 -35.36
C VAL A 359 -5.92 27.38 -35.37
N CYS A 360 -6.10 28.01 -34.21
CA CYS A 360 -6.51 29.42 -34.14
C CYS A 360 -5.45 30.35 -34.75
N LEU A 361 -4.18 30.03 -34.56
CA LEU A 361 -3.06 30.79 -35.11
C LEU A 361 -3.03 30.71 -36.64
N GLY A 362 -3.14 29.50 -37.20
CA GLY A 362 -3.19 29.32 -38.66
C GLY A 362 -4.38 30.06 -39.30
N LEU A 363 -5.52 30.14 -38.60
CA LEU A 363 -6.67 30.94 -39.03
C LEU A 363 -6.41 32.46 -38.89
N ALA A 364 -5.67 32.90 -37.88
CA ALA A 364 -5.34 34.32 -37.68
C ALA A 364 -4.47 34.89 -38.82
N THR A 365 -3.77 34.03 -39.58
CA THR A 365 -3.01 34.41 -40.78
C THR A 365 -3.86 35.09 -41.85
N PHE A 366 -5.17 34.82 -41.92
CA PHE A 366 -6.08 35.55 -42.82
C PHE A 366 -6.20 37.03 -42.48
N MET A 367 -6.00 37.39 -41.20
CA MET A 367 -6.13 38.77 -40.70
C MET A 367 -4.81 39.55 -40.79
N ALA A 368 -3.68 38.85 -40.75
CA ALA A 368 -2.35 39.46 -40.88
C ALA A 368 -1.49 38.69 -41.91
N PRO A 369 -1.81 38.78 -43.22
CA PRO A 369 -1.10 38.02 -44.26
C PRO A 369 0.41 38.33 -44.33
N GLN A 370 0.82 39.50 -43.84
CA GLN A 370 2.22 39.91 -43.75
C GLN A 370 3.03 39.09 -42.75
N LEU A 371 2.39 38.39 -41.80
CA LEU A 371 3.05 37.57 -40.79
C LEU A 371 3.06 36.06 -41.13
N LYS A 372 2.76 35.70 -42.38
CA LYS A 372 2.65 34.29 -42.82
C LYS A 372 3.88 33.44 -42.49
N PHE A 373 5.07 34.00 -42.64
CA PHE A 373 6.32 33.28 -42.39
C PHE A 373 6.56 33.08 -40.89
N GLU A 374 6.32 34.13 -40.10
CA GLU A 374 6.42 34.09 -38.64
C GLU A 374 5.40 33.13 -38.04
N GLU A 375 4.19 33.09 -38.60
CA GLU A 375 3.12 32.19 -38.16
C GLU A 375 3.48 30.73 -38.44
N ALA A 376 3.90 30.39 -39.66
CA ALA A 376 4.38 29.04 -39.99
C ALA A 376 5.55 28.61 -39.07
N GLY A 377 6.42 29.54 -38.69
CA GLY A 377 7.48 29.29 -37.71
C GLY A 377 6.95 28.96 -36.31
N LEU A 378 5.92 29.67 -35.85
CA LEU A 378 5.27 29.43 -34.56
C LEU A 378 4.47 28.11 -34.57
N GLU A 379 3.76 27.80 -35.65
CA GLU A 379 3.05 26.54 -35.84
C GLU A 379 4.01 25.34 -35.80
N LEU A 380 5.14 25.43 -36.49
CA LEU A 380 6.20 24.42 -36.44
C LEU A 380 6.75 24.27 -35.01
N LEU A 381 6.97 25.37 -34.29
CA LEU A 381 7.45 25.34 -32.92
C LEU A 381 6.44 24.66 -31.99
N ILE A 382 5.14 24.97 -32.13
CA ILE A 382 4.07 24.34 -31.36
C ILE A 382 4.03 22.84 -31.65
N THR A 383 4.07 22.45 -32.92
CA THR A 383 4.04 21.05 -33.34
C THR A 383 5.25 20.27 -32.79
N LEU A 384 6.45 20.85 -32.89
CA LEU A 384 7.67 20.27 -32.30
C LEU A 384 7.56 20.15 -30.78
N ALA A 385 6.96 21.14 -30.10
CA ALA A 385 6.76 21.09 -28.66
C ALA A 385 5.79 19.96 -28.25
N ILE A 386 4.68 19.76 -28.99
CA ILE A 386 3.74 18.66 -28.78
C ILE A 386 4.44 17.30 -28.98
N LEU A 387 5.16 17.14 -30.10
CA LEU A 387 5.90 15.92 -30.40
C LEU A 387 6.97 15.62 -29.35
N MET A 388 7.74 16.64 -28.96
CA MET A 388 8.76 16.50 -27.92
C MET A 388 8.14 16.13 -26.57
N ASN A 389 7.01 16.74 -26.18
CA ASN A 389 6.30 16.40 -24.95
C ASN A 389 5.80 14.94 -24.96
N ALA A 390 5.26 14.46 -26.08
CA ALA A 390 4.85 13.06 -26.22
C ALA A 390 6.05 12.09 -26.14
N VAL A 391 7.13 12.36 -26.86
CA VAL A 391 8.36 11.53 -26.83
C VAL A 391 8.96 11.48 -25.43
N ILE A 392 9.04 12.63 -24.74
CA ILE A 392 9.53 12.70 -23.36
C ILE A 392 8.58 11.94 -22.42
N GLY A 393 7.27 12.11 -22.56
CA GLY A 393 6.27 11.45 -21.73
C GLY A 393 6.34 9.93 -21.80
N THR A 394 6.43 9.38 -23.02
CA THR A 394 6.55 7.94 -23.26
C THR A 394 7.90 7.40 -22.81
N ARG A 395 9.02 8.06 -23.16
CA ARG A 395 10.37 7.62 -22.73
C ARG A 395 10.53 7.62 -21.22
N HIS A 396 9.94 8.61 -20.54
CA HIS A 396 10.00 8.69 -19.08
C HIS A 396 8.88 7.94 -18.36
N GLU A 397 7.97 7.29 -19.09
CA GLU A 397 6.88 6.47 -18.57
C GLU A 397 6.07 7.19 -17.47
N TRP A 398 5.69 8.46 -17.70
CA TRP A 398 5.03 9.29 -16.67
C TRP A 398 3.76 8.65 -16.13
N HIS A 399 2.96 8.06 -17.03
CA HIS A 399 1.71 7.38 -16.69
C HIS A 399 1.97 6.20 -15.74
N ARG A 400 2.74 5.22 -16.20
CA ARG A 400 3.08 4.02 -15.42
C ARG A 400 3.65 4.36 -14.05
N ARG A 401 4.60 5.31 -13.98
CA ARG A 401 5.22 5.73 -12.71
C ARG A 401 4.22 6.36 -11.77
N TRP A 402 3.32 7.20 -12.28
CA TRP A 402 2.22 7.72 -11.47
C TRP A 402 1.38 6.59 -10.88
N LEU A 403 0.92 5.65 -11.72
CA LEU A 403 0.08 4.52 -11.29
C LEU A 403 0.78 3.65 -10.24
N ASP A 404 2.02 3.25 -10.51
CA ASP A 404 2.78 2.35 -9.64
C ASP A 404 3.07 3.00 -8.28
N TYR A 405 3.48 4.27 -8.25
CA TYR A 405 3.79 4.94 -6.98
C TYR A 405 2.53 5.28 -6.19
N ARG A 406 1.41 5.59 -6.86
CA ARG A 406 0.12 5.76 -6.18
C ARG A 406 -0.30 4.43 -5.53
N GLN A 407 -0.19 3.32 -6.24
CA GLN A 407 -0.53 2.01 -5.69
C GLN A 407 0.34 1.60 -4.53
N LEU A 408 1.63 1.90 -4.60
CA LEU A 408 2.52 1.70 -3.45
C LEU A 408 2.08 2.55 -2.25
N ALA A 409 1.78 3.84 -2.46
CA ALA A 409 1.35 4.74 -1.39
C ALA A 409 0.05 4.26 -0.71
N GLU A 410 -0.97 3.90 -1.50
CA GLU A 410 -2.26 3.45 -0.95
C GLU A 410 -2.15 2.09 -0.26
N ARG A 411 -1.22 1.22 -0.66
CA ARG A 411 -0.94 -0.04 0.07
C ARG A 411 -0.22 0.18 1.39
N LEU A 412 0.74 1.09 1.43
CA LEU A 412 1.52 1.37 2.64
C LEU A 412 0.68 2.13 3.68
N ARG A 413 -0.22 3.02 3.25
CA ARG A 413 -0.97 3.89 4.16
C ARG A 413 -1.70 3.15 5.29
N PRO A 414 -2.61 2.18 5.03
CA PRO A 414 -3.41 1.57 6.09
C PRO A 414 -2.57 0.70 7.03
N MET A 415 -1.34 0.33 6.66
CA MET A 415 -0.48 -0.53 7.49
C MET A 415 -0.20 0.08 8.86
N ARG A 416 -0.19 1.42 9.01
CA ARG A 416 0.00 2.08 10.32
C ARG A 416 -1.14 1.77 11.30
N SER A 417 -2.37 1.67 10.81
CA SER A 417 -3.56 1.31 11.61
C SER A 417 -3.63 -0.19 11.84
N LEU A 418 -3.35 -0.99 10.80
CA LEU A 418 -3.34 -2.45 10.90
C LEU A 418 -2.29 -2.94 11.92
N LYS A 419 -1.08 -2.36 11.88
CA LYS A 419 0.00 -2.72 12.80
C LYS A 419 -0.33 -2.38 14.26
N LEU A 420 -1.00 -1.25 14.53
CA LEU A 420 -1.40 -0.89 15.89
C LEU A 420 -2.42 -1.84 16.51
N LEU A 421 -3.33 -2.40 15.70
CA LEU A 421 -4.34 -3.34 16.18
C LEU A 421 -3.74 -4.72 16.56
N GLY A 422 -2.53 -5.04 16.10
CA GLY A 422 -1.77 -6.25 16.45
C GLY A 422 -2.36 -7.58 15.95
N ILE A 423 -3.64 -7.61 15.57
CA ILE A 423 -4.32 -8.78 15.02
C ILE A 423 -4.73 -8.57 13.54
N ALA A 424 -4.55 -7.36 13.04
CA ALA A 424 -4.86 -7.00 11.67
C ALA A 424 -3.59 -7.01 10.81
N ALA A 425 -3.73 -7.33 9.53
CA ALA A 425 -2.61 -7.26 8.60
C ALA A 425 -3.11 -7.03 7.17
N PRO A 426 -2.24 -6.50 6.28
CA PRO A 426 -2.60 -6.35 4.87
C PRO A 426 -2.96 -7.71 4.25
N ASP A 427 -3.71 -7.66 3.16
CA ASP A 427 -3.97 -8.85 2.35
C ASP A 427 -2.65 -9.41 1.80
N PRO A 428 -2.55 -10.74 1.62
CA PRO A 428 -1.36 -11.36 1.05
C PRO A 428 -1.05 -10.78 -0.33
N PRO A 429 0.23 -10.73 -0.72
CA PRO A 429 0.59 -10.28 -2.05
C PRO A 429 0.03 -11.25 -3.11
N GLY A 430 -0.53 -10.75 -4.21
CA GLY A 430 -1.06 -11.60 -5.28
C GLY A 430 -2.56 -11.90 -5.16
N THR A 431 -2.94 -13.18 -5.31
CA THR A 431 -4.35 -13.64 -5.27
C THR A 431 -4.55 -14.66 -4.15
N ALA A 432 -5.80 -14.95 -3.78
CA ALA A 432 -6.12 -15.96 -2.77
C ALA A 432 -5.54 -17.36 -3.11
N THR A 433 -5.47 -17.71 -4.40
CA THR A 433 -4.88 -18.97 -4.88
C THR A 433 -3.37 -18.90 -5.05
N ASN A 434 -2.81 -17.71 -5.25
CA ASN A 434 -1.38 -17.52 -5.50
C ASN A 434 -0.89 -16.32 -4.66
N PRO A 435 -0.62 -16.54 -3.36
CA PRO A 435 -0.21 -15.52 -2.39
C PRO A 435 1.29 -15.13 -2.56
N VAL A 436 1.75 -15.01 -3.80
CA VAL A 436 3.12 -14.64 -4.17
C VAL A 436 3.11 -13.28 -4.87
N PRO A 437 4.03 -12.35 -4.51
CA PRO A 437 4.12 -11.07 -5.17
C PRO A 437 4.55 -11.22 -6.63
N LYS A 438 3.63 -10.98 -7.57
CA LYS A 438 3.93 -10.95 -9.01
C LYS A 438 4.49 -9.61 -9.46
N ARG A 439 4.32 -8.55 -8.66
CA ARG A 439 4.72 -7.18 -8.98
C ARG A 439 5.65 -6.64 -7.91
N TRP A 440 6.54 -5.74 -8.31
CA TRP A 440 7.54 -5.17 -7.39
C TRP A 440 6.89 -4.38 -6.25
N ILE A 441 5.72 -3.79 -6.50
CA ILE A 441 4.95 -3.02 -5.51
C ILE A 441 4.46 -3.93 -4.39
N ASP A 442 3.89 -5.09 -4.74
CA ASP A 442 3.43 -6.11 -3.78
C ASP A 442 4.60 -6.59 -2.92
N TRP A 443 5.68 -6.99 -3.58
CA TRP A 443 6.90 -7.45 -2.90
C TRP A 443 7.46 -6.38 -1.94
N TYR A 444 7.58 -5.14 -2.41
CA TYR A 444 8.11 -4.05 -1.61
C TYR A 444 7.20 -3.75 -0.41
N ALA A 445 5.89 -3.66 -0.60
CA ALA A 445 4.93 -3.40 0.47
C ALA A 445 4.93 -4.51 1.53
N SER A 446 4.93 -5.78 1.11
CA SER A 446 5.05 -6.93 2.03
C SER A 446 6.38 -6.92 2.78
N GLY A 447 7.46 -6.53 2.11
CA GLY A 447 8.77 -6.35 2.75
C GLY A 447 8.79 -5.25 3.81
N ILE A 448 8.11 -4.11 3.58
CA ILE A 448 7.95 -3.06 4.60
C ILE A 448 7.09 -3.56 5.77
N TRP A 449 5.99 -4.28 5.51
CA TRP A 449 5.17 -4.89 6.55
C TRP A 449 5.97 -5.82 7.45
N ARG A 450 6.75 -6.71 6.82
CA ARG A 450 7.64 -7.68 7.48
C ARG A 450 8.76 -7.00 8.27
N ALA A 451 9.30 -5.90 7.77
CA ALA A 451 10.34 -5.16 8.45
C ALA A 451 9.86 -4.49 9.76
N MET A 452 8.57 -4.20 9.90
CA MET A 452 8.00 -3.72 11.16
C MET A 452 7.82 -4.90 12.14
N PRO A 453 8.42 -4.88 13.35
CA PRO A 453 8.17 -5.90 14.38
C PRO A 453 6.70 -5.90 14.84
N CYS A 454 6.32 -6.92 15.61
CA CYS A 454 5.04 -6.94 16.33
C CYS A 454 4.92 -5.72 17.27
N PRO A 455 3.73 -5.10 17.40
CA PRO A 455 3.53 -4.04 18.38
C PRO A 455 3.79 -4.55 19.81
N ALA A 456 4.18 -3.65 20.71
CA ALA A 456 4.36 -3.97 22.13
C ALA A 456 3.40 -3.15 23.00
N GLY A 457 2.96 -3.71 24.12
CA GLY A 457 2.03 -3.06 25.05
C GLY A 457 0.86 -3.97 25.42
N ALA A 458 -0.15 -3.39 26.07
CA ALA A 458 -1.35 -4.11 26.47
C ALA A 458 -2.59 -3.45 25.87
N ILE A 459 -3.40 -4.25 25.20
CA ILE A 459 -4.69 -3.86 24.65
C ILE A 459 -5.77 -4.46 25.54
N ASP A 460 -6.37 -3.65 26.39
CA ASP A 460 -7.60 -4.03 27.09
C ASP A 460 -8.85 -3.72 26.25
N ARG A 461 -10.02 -4.15 26.71
CA ARG A 461 -11.29 -3.91 25.99
C ARG A 461 -11.57 -2.42 25.77
N ALA A 462 -11.29 -1.57 26.76
CA ALA A 462 -11.52 -0.14 26.64
C ALA A 462 -10.52 0.50 25.65
N CYS A 463 -9.28 0.01 25.63
CA CYS A 463 -8.25 0.39 24.68
C CYS A 463 -8.65 0.01 23.25
N ALA A 464 -9.21 -1.18 23.04
CA ALA A 464 -9.71 -1.60 21.73
C ALA A 464 -10.80 -0.65 21.18
N ALA A 465 -11.76 -0.25 22.03
CA ALA A 465 -12.79 0.72 21.65
C ALA A 465 -12.20 2.10 21.32
N ARG A 466 -11.29 2.60 22.18
CA ARG A 466 -10.59 3.88 21.93
C ARG A 466 -9.73 3.84 20.65
N LEU A 467 -9.08 2.71 20.36
CA LEU A 467 -8.34 2.51 19.10
C LEU A 467 -9.28 2.55 17.89
N GLY A 468 -10.45 1.92 17.98
CA GLY A 468 -11.47 1.99 16.93
C GLY A 468 -11.87 3.43 16.62
N GLU A 469 -12.19 4.21 17.65
CA GLU A 469 -12.53 5.63 17.52
C GLU A 469 -11.35 6.48 17.00
N ALA A 470 -10.13 6.20 17.46
CA ALA A 470 -8.94 6.90 17.00
C ALA A 470 -8.64 6.62 15.52
N ILE A 471 -8.75 5.36 15.07
CA ILE A 471 -8.61 4.97 13.66
C ILE A 471 -9.70 5.64 12.82
N ALA A 472 -10.95 5.67 13.29
CA ALA A 472 -12.03 6.39 12.61
C ALA A 472 -11.66 7.88 12.41
N THR A 473 -11.19 8.55 13.47
CA THR A 473 -10.91 9.99 13.48
C THR A 473 -9.64 10.37 12.71
N HIS A 474 -8.58 9.57 12.78
CA HIS A 474 -7.25 9.94 12.27
C HIS A 474 -6.83 9.18 11.02
N GLU A 475 -7.47 8.05 10.69
CA GLU A 475 -7.25 7.32 9.43
C GLU A 475 -8.42 7.53 8.48
N ILE A 476 -9.63 7.14 8.88
CA ILE A 476 -10.77 7.00 7.96
C ILE A 476 -11.42 8.34 7.61
N GLU A 477 -11.72 9.19 8.59
CA GLU A 477 -12.35 10.50 8.38
C GLU A 477 -11.53 11.41 7.44
N PRO A 478 -10.19 11.51 7.56
CA PRO A 478 -9.37 12.23 6.57
C PRO A 478 -9.48 11.66 5.15
N GLN A 479 -9.59 10.34 4.98
CA GLN A 479 -9.78 9.72 3.66
C GLN A 479 -11.15 10.05 3.08
N VAL A 480 -12.21 9.96 3.89
CA VAL A 480 -13.55 10.39 3.49
C VAL A 480 -13.52 11.86 3.02
N GLY A 481 -12.92 12.75 3.82
CA GLY A 481 -12.80 14.16 3.47
C GLY A 481 -11.94 14.42 2.23
N TYR A 482 -10.90 13.61 1.99
CA TYR A 482 -10.11 13.66 0.75
C TYR A 482 -10.95 13.29 -0.47
N HIS A 483 -11.62 12.13 -0.43
CA HIS A 483 -12.40 11.62 -1.56
C HIS A 483 -13.60 12.50 -1.92
N LEU A 484 -14.26 13.11 -0.93
CA LEU A 484 -15.36 14.06 -1.18
C LEU A 484 -14.86 15.33 -1.86
N ARG A 485 -13.78 15.94 -1.33
CA ARG A 485 -13.18 17.14 -1.94
C ARG A 485 -12.66 16.86 -3.35
N ASN A 486 -12.10 15.69 -3.57
CA ASN A 486 -11.65 15.26 -4.89
C ASN A 486 -12.83 15.11 -5.85
N ALA A 487 -13.91 14.45 -5.42
CA ALA A 487 -15.14 14.31 -6.22
C ALA A 487 -15.75 15.68 -6.56
N GLU A 488 -15.88 16.59 -5.60
CA GLU A 488 -16.39 17.95 -5.81
C GLU A 488 -15.52 18.75 -6.80
N GLN A 489 -14.19 18.66 -6.69
CA GLN A 489 -13.28 19.36 -7.61
C GLN A 489 -13.36 18.81 -9.03
N ILE A 490 -13.39 17.49 -9.18
CA ILE A 490 -13.46 16.83 -10.49
C ILE A 490 -14.81 17.09 -11.15
N ASP A 491 -15.91 16.96 -10.41
CA ASP A 491 -17.26 17.23 -10.88
C ASP A 491 -17.43 18.69 -11.30
N ALA A 492 -16.96 19.64 -10.47
CA ALA A 492 -16.99 21.05 -10.83
C ALA A 492 -16.14 21.35 -12.08
N LEU A 493 -14.96 20.72 -12.21
CA LEU A 493 -14.12 20.89 -13.40
C LEU A 493 -14.82 20.37 -14.65
N ASP A 494 -15.44 19.19 -14.59
CA ASP A 494 -16.12 18.60 -15.73
C ASP A 494 -17.26 19.50 -16.25
N HIS A 495 -18.13 19.96 -15.35
CA HIS A 495 -19.22 20.87 -15.67
C HIS A 495 -18.72 22.21 -16.24
N ARG A 496 -17.63 22.76 -15.70
CA ARG A 496 -17.06 24.03 -16.19
C ARG A 496 -16.49 23.89 -17.59
N LEU A 497 -15.77 22.80 -17.86
CA LEU A 497 -15.22 22.53 -19.18
C LEU A 497 -16.33 22.24 -20.21
N GLU A 498 -17.41 21.57 -19.79
CA GLU A 498 -18.61 21.39 -20.63
C GLU A 498 -19.22 22.72 -21.05
N GLN A 499 -19.47 23.60 -20.08
CA GLN A 499 -20.04 24.92 -20.32
C GLN A 499 -19.19 25.74 -21.27
N ILE A 500 -17.85 25.73 -21.08
CA ILE A 500 -16.93 26.46 -21.95
C ILE A 500 -17.00 25.90 -23.38
N SER A 501 -16.96 24.58 -23.55
CA SER A 501 -17.05 23.94 -24.87
C SER A 501 -18.39 24.27 -25.55
N MET A 502 -19.51 24.17 -24.83
CA MET A 502 -20.84 24.50 -25.33
C MET A 502 -20.96 25.97 -25.74
N ILE A 503 -20.40 26.91 -24.98
CA ILE A 503 -20.39 28.33 -25.31
C ILE A 503 -19.61 28.57 -26.62
N LEU A 504 -18.45 27.92 -26.78
CA LEU A 504 -17.64 28.02 -28.01
C LEU A 504 -18.42 27.52 -29.23
N PHE A 505 -19.08 26.37 -29.13
CA PHE A 505 -19.93 25.84 -30.21
C PHE A 505 -21.16 26.71 -30.48
N ALA A 506 -21.84 27.20 -29.44
CA ALA A 506 -22.99 28.09 -29.62
C ALA A 506 -22.59 29.41 -30.30
N ALA A 507 -21.47 30.01 -29.89
CA ALA A 507 -20.93 31.20 -30.54
C ALA A 507 -20.56 30.94 -32.01
N THR A 508 -20.02 29.76 -32.32
CA THR A 508 -19.74 29.32 -33.71
C THR A 508 -21.01 29.30 -34.56
N VAL A 509 -22.09 28.70 -34.04
CA VAL A 509 -23.38 28.62 -34.74
C VAL A 509 -23.97 30.01 -34.94
N LEU A 510 -23.95 30.85 -33.90
CA LEU A 510 -24.45 32.22 -33.96
C LEU A 510 -23.70 33.06 -35.00
N VAL A 511 -22.36 32.98 -35.02
CA VAL A 511 -21.55 33.69 -36.02
C VAL A 511 -21.80 33.14 -37.42
N THR A 512 -21.90 31.83 -37.59
CA THR A 512 -22.22 31.23 -38.91
C THR A 512 -23.59 31.68 -39.43
N ILE A 513 -24.61 31.73 -38.58
CA ILE A 513 -25.94 32.26 -38.94
C ILE A 513 -25.85 33.75 -39.27
N ALA A 514 -25.14 34.53 -38.45
CA ALA A 514 -24.97 35.96 -38.68
C ALA A 514 -24.25 36.25 -40.00
N SER A 515 -23.23 35.46 -40.37
CA SER A 515 -22.56 35.56 -41.66
C SER A 515 -23.51 35.22 -42.80
N LEU A 516 -24.28 34.13 -42.71
CA LEU A 516 -25.23 33.72 -43.76
C LEU A 516 -26.33 34.77 -44.01
N VAL A 517 -26.89 35.34 -42.94
CA VAL A 517 -27.89 36.41 -43.04
C VAL A 517 -27.23 37.71 -43.52
N GLY A 518 -26.03 38.00 -43.04
CA GLY A 518 -25.24 39.15 -43.44
C GLY A 518 -24.93 39.13 -44.94
N ASP A 519 -24.57 37.99 -45.52
CA ASP A 519 -24.33 37.87 -46.96
C ASP A 519 -25.58 38.19 -47.79
N ALA A 520 -26.77 37.88 -47.26
CA ALA A 520 -28.04 38.15 -47.92
C ALA A 520 -28.52 39.60 -47.79
N VAL A 521 -28.20 40.29 -46.69
CA VAL A 521 -28.82 41.59 -46.32
C VAL A 521 -27.81 42.74 -46.25
N ALA A 522 -26.54 42.45 -46.00
CA ALA A 522 -25.47 43.42 -45.76
C ALA A 522 -24.09 42.83 -46.12
N ALA A 523 -23.92 42.40 -47.38
CA ALA A 523 -22.69 41.75 -47.86
C ALA A 523 -21.41 42.56 -47.56
N ASP A 524 -21.45 43.89 -47.72
CA ASP A 524 -20.31 44.78 -47.43
C ASP A 524 -19.82 44.70 -45.96
N PHE A 525 -20.72 44.39 -45.02
CA PHE A 525 -20.37 44.20 -43.61
C PHE A 525 -19.68 42.85 -43.40
N VAL A 526 -20.18 41.79 -44.03
CA VAL A 526 -19.57 40.46 -43.95
C VAL A 526 -18.21 40.45 -44.61
N ASP A 527 -18.06 41.07 -45.79
CA ASP A 527 -16.75 41.18 -46.46
C ASP A 527 -15.72 41.92 -45.59
N ARG A 528 -16.15 42.94 -44.83
CA ARG A 528 -15.26 43.70 -43.93
C ARG A 528 -14.79 42.89 -42.73
N TYR A 529 -15.64 42.05 -42.16
CA TYR A 529 -15.35 41.28 -40.95
C TYR A 529 -15.17 39.78 -41.19
N GLY A 530 -15.17 39.33 -42.45
CA GLY A 530 -15.20 37.92 -42.83
C GLY A 530 -14.09 37.09 -42.20
N ASN A 531 -12.87 37.63 -42.15
CA ASN A 531 -11.74 36.97 -41.51
C ASN A 531 -11.96 36.72 -40.00
N TRP A 532 -12.62 37.64 -39.29
CA TRP A 532 -13.00 37.45 -37.88
C TRP A 532 -14.10 36.40 -37.75
N PHE A 533 -15.07 36.39 -38.66
CA PHE A 533 -16.10 35.36 -38.68
C PHE A 533 -15.52 33.98 -38.93
N THR A 534 -14.54 33.83 -39.84
CA THR A 534 -13.82 32.58 -40.06
C THR A 534 -13.02 32.15 -38.85
N LEU A 535 -12.32 33.08 -38.19
CA LEU A 535 -11.59 32.77 -36.96
C LEU A 535 -12.52 32.24 -35.87
N VAL A 536 -13.71 32.83 -35.70
CA VAL A 536 -14.69 32.35 -34.72
C VAL A 536 -15.33 31.04 -35.19
N SER A 537 -15.76 30.93 -36.44
CA SER A 537 -16.50 29.78 -36.96
C SER A 537 -15.65 28.52 -37.14
N ALA A 538 -14.33 28.63 -37.28
CA ALA A 538 -13.42 27.50 -37.37
C ALA A 538 -12.49 27.36 -36.14
N GLY A 539 -12.10 28.46 -35.51
CA GLY A 539 -11.20 28.43 -34.34
C GLY A 539 -11.91 28.02 -33.05
N PHE A 540 -13.14 28.48 -32.82
CA PHE A 540 -13.88 28.09 -31.60
C PHE A 540 -14.21 26.60 -31.56
N PRO A 541 -14.63 25.94 -32.65
CA PRO A 541 -14.77 24.48 -32.67
C PRO A 541 -13.47 23.75 -32.39
N ALA A 542 -12.32 24.25 -32.87
CA ALA A 542 -11.02 23.63 -32.60
C ALA A 542 -10.65 23.70 -31.10
N LEU A 543 -10.85 24.86 -30.46
CA LEU A 543 -10.70 25.02 -29.01
C LEU A 543 -11.71 24.19 -28.23
N GLY A 544 -12.97 24.16 -28.68
CA GLY A 544 -14.03 23.35 -28.09
C GLY A 544 -13.71 21.85 -28.12
N THR A 545 -13.12 21.38 -29.23
CA THR A 545 -12.65 20.01 -29.41
C THR A 545 -11.44 19.71 -28.54
N ALA A 546 -10.49 20.64 -28.40
CA ALA A 546 -9.36 20.48 -27.48
C ALA A 546 -9.82 20.34 -26.03
N ILE A 547 -10.77 21.17 -25.59
CA ILE A 547 -11.37 21.09 -24.25
C ILE A 547 -12.13 19.77 -24.06
N PHE A 548 -12.91 19.36 -25.06
CA PHE A 548 -13.59 18.06 -25.06
C PHE A 548 -12.60 16.90 -24.94
N GLY A 549 -11.48 16.95 -25.66
CA GLY A 549 -10.40 15.97 -25.58
C GLY A 549 -9.80 15.85 -24.18
N ILE A 550 -9.59 16.98 -23.49
CA ILE A 550 -9.14 17.00 -22.08
C ILE A 550 -10.16 16.29 -21.17
N ARG A 551 -11.46 16.58 -21.33
CA ARG A 551 -12.52 15.95 -20.53
C ARG A 551 -12.59 14.44 -20.76
N PHE A 552 -12.62 14.03 -22.03
CA PHE A 552 -12.76 12.64 -22.41
C PHE A 552 -11.57 11.79 -21.92
N GLN A 553 -10.35 12.29 -22.13
CA GLN A 553 -9.14 11.59 -21.70
C GLN A 553 -9.08 11.41 -20.18
N ALA A 554 -9.51 12.43 -19.43
CA ALA A 554 -9.42 12.43 -17.98
C ALA A 554 -10.53 11.65 -17.26
N ASP A 555 -11.59 11.22 -17.95
CA ASP A 555 -12.75 10.51 -17.37
C ASP A 555 -13.26 11.16 -16.07
N PHE A 556 -13.40 12.50 -16.07
CA PHE A 556 -13.76 13.23 -14.85
C PHE A 556 -15.08 12.74 -14.24
N GLY A 557 -16.09 12.45 -15.07
CA GLY A 557 -17.37 11.91 -14.59
C GLY A 557 -17.24 10.55 -13.88
N GLY A 558 -16.47 9.62 -14.45
CA GLY A 558 -16.20 8.32 -13.83
C GLY A 558 -15.38 8.45 -12.55
N ASP A 559 -14.33 9.28 -12.55
CA ASP A 559 -13.47 9.52 -11.39
C ASP A 559 -14.24 10.14 -10.20
N ALA A 560 -15.13 11.10 -10.46
CA ALA A 560 -15.92 11.74 -9.40
C ALA A 560 -16.91 10.76 -8.75
N LEU A 561 -17.61 9.95 -9.55
CA LEU A 561 -18.55 8.93 -9.06
C LEU A 561 -17.84 7.86 -8.22
N ARG A 562 -16.71 7.34 -8.70
CA ARG A 562 -15.89 6.36 -7.96
C ARG A 562 -15.40 6.91 -6.63
N SER A 563 -14.82 8.12 -6.64
CA SER A 563 -14.34 8.78 -5.43
C SER A 563 -15.48 8.99 -4.41
N LYS A 564 -16.69 9.33 -4.86
CA LYS A 564 -17.87 9.45 -3.99
C LYS A 564 -18.31 8.10 -3.42
N ALA A 565 -18.36 7.04 -4.23
CA ALA A 565 -18.71 5.69 -3.77
C ALA A 565 -17.73 5.15 -2.71
N THR A 566 -16.43 5.37 -2.92
CA THR A 566 -15.37 5.07 -1.94
C THR A 566 -15.61 5.84 -0.63
N ALA A 567 -15.89 7.14 -0.70
CA ALA A 567 -16.19 7.95 0.48
C ALA A 567 -17.42 7.45 1.25
N ASP A 568 -18.50 7.08 0.56
CA ASP A 568 -19.73 6.59 1.19
C ASP A 568 -19.53 5.24 1.88
N THR A 569 -18.73 4.34 1.29
CA THR A 569 -18.38 3.06 1.92
C THR A 569 -17.46 3.25 3.13
N LEU A 570 -16.45 4.13 3.02
CA LEU A 570 -15.58 4.48 4.15
C LEU A 570 -16.34 5.16 5.29
N ARG A 571 -17.35 5.99 5.00
CA ARG A 571 -18.25 6.57 6.01
C ARG A 571 -19.03 5.51 6.78
N GLN A 572 -19.43 4.43 6.12
CA GLN A 572 -20.09 3.32 6.81
C GLN A 572 -19.11 2.67 7.80
N ILE A 573 -17.86 2.45 7.40
CA ILE A 573 -16.83 1.90 8.28
C ILE A 573 -16.52 2.85 9.44
N ASP A 574 -16.38 4.16 9.19
CA ASP A 574 -16.20 5.19 10.23
C ASP A 574 -17.30 5.10 11.30
N ARG A 575 -18.58 5.01 10.90
CA ARG A 575 -19.69 4.86 11.84
C ARG A 575 -19.63 3.58 12.65
N GLU A 576 -19.20 2.46 12.05
CA GLU A 576 -19.07 1.19 12.75
C GLU A 576 -17.89 1.20 13.73
N LEU A 577 -16.76 1.80 13.37
CA LEU A 577 -15.57 1.92 14.22
C LEU A 577 -15.81 2.80 15.45
N ARG A 578 -16.68 3.82 15.34
CA ARG A 578 -17.06 4.71 16.45
C ARG A 578 -18.02 4.06 17.45
N LYS A 579 -18.49 2.83 17.20
CA LYS A 579 -19.25 2.06 18.20
C LYS A 579 -18.27 1.49 19.23
N ASP A 580 -18.78 1.03 20.38
CA ASP A 580 -18.00 0.25 21.35
C ASP A 580 -17.63 -1.11 20.74
N VAL A 581 -16.57 -1.13 19.92
CA VAL A 581 -16.12 -2.28 19.13
C VAL A 581 -15.10 -3.12 19.88
N SER A 582 -15.18 -4.44 19.71
CA SER A 582 -14.10 -5.34 20.10
C SER A 582 -12.88 -5.16 19.20
N LEU A 583 -11.71 -5.62 19.66
CA LEU A 583 -10.48 -5.56 18.87
C LEU A 583 -10.62 -6.30 17.53
N THR A 584 -11.22 -7.50 17.55
CA THR A 584 -11.53 -8.28 16.34
C THR A 584 -12.37 -7.51 15.35
N ARG A 585 -13.42 -6.83 15.84
CA ARG A 585 -14.29 -6.04 14.97
C ARG A 585 -13.58 -4.80 14.40
N ALA A 586 -12.76 -4.12 15.21
CA ALA A 586 -11.95 -3.00 14.75
C ALA A 586 -10.94 -3.45 13.67
N ALA A 587 -10.31 -4.60 13.84
CA ALA A 587 -9.41 -5.22 12.86
C ALA A 587 -10.10 -5.54 11.54
N ASP A 588 -11.27 -6.19 11.57
CA ASP A 588 -12.02 -6.51 10.35
C ASP A 588 -12.44 -5.25 9.58
N LEU A 589 -12.90 -4.22 10.30
CA LEU A 589 -13.29 -2.94 9.72
C LEU A 589 -12.08 -2.20 9.11
N ALA A 590 -10.93 -2.23 9.77
CA ALA A 590 -9.70 -1.62 9.27
C ALA A 590 -9.14 -2.35 8.03
N GLU A 591 -9.15 -3.69 8.03
CA GLU A 591 -8.79 -4.50 6.85
C GLU A 591 -9.74 -4.23 5.69
N GLN A 592 -11.04 -4.13 5.96
CA GLN A 592 -12.03 -3.79 4.93
C GLN A 592 -11.82 -2.38 4.37
N ALA A 593 -11.50 -1.39 5.21
CA ALA A 593 -11.15 -0.05 4.75
C ALA A 593 -9.92 -0.07 3.84
N ALA A 594 -8.88 -0.82 4.21
CA ALA A 594 -7.68 -0.99 3.39
C ALA A 594 -8.00 -1.59 2.01
N ARG A 595 -8.87 -2.62 1.96
CA ARG A 595 -9.36 -3.23 0.70
C ARG A 595 -10.11 -2.24 -0.18
N ILE A 596 -11.02 -1.45 0.41
CA ILE A 596 -11.81 -0.45 -0.33
C ILE A 596 -10.90 0.61 -0.95
N MET A 597 -9.92 1.11 -0.18
CA MET A 597 -8.97 2.10 -0.68
C MET A 597 -8.10 1.57 -1.84
N LEU A 598 -7.79 0.27 -1.84
CA LEU A 598 -6.99 -0.35 -2.90
C LEU A 598 -7.81 -0.73 -4.14
N ALA A 599 -9.04 -1.23 -3.96
CA ALA A 599 -9.90 -1.73 -5.05
C ALA A 599 -10.22 -0.65 -6.09
N ASP A 600 -10.52 0.57 -5.63
CA ASP A 600 -10.76 1.74 -6.50
C ASP A 600 -9.58 1.98 -7.47
N LEU A 601 -8.36 1.82 -6.96
CA LEU A 601 -7.16 2.06 -7.73
C LEU A 601 -6.90 0.96 -8.77
N ASP A 602 -7.15 -0.30 -8.44
CA ASP A 602 -6.96 -1.42 -9.37
C ASP A 602 -7.97 -1.37 -10.52
N GLU A 603 -9.23 -1.01 -10.24
CA GLU A 603 -10.25 -0.78 -11.26
C GLU A 603 -9.88 0.41 -12.16
N TRP A 604 -9.47 1.52 -11.56
CA TRP A 604 -9.02 2.70 -12.31
C TRP A 604 -7.78 2.42 -13.16
N ARG A 605 -6.85 1.59 -12.67
CA ARG A 605 -5.66 1.16 -13.41
C ARG A 605 -6.03 0.33 -14.63
N LEU A 606 -6.97 -0.61 -14.53
CA LEU A 606 -7.42 -1.42 -15.66
C LEU A 606 -7.99 -0.55 -16.79
N VAL A 607 -8.81 0.46 -16.43
CA VAL A 607 -9.38 1.41 -17.39
C VAL A 607 -8.31 2.30 -18.03
N ASN A 608 -7.32 2.74 -17.25
CA ASN A 608 -6.30 3.68 -17.72
C ASN A 608 -5.06 3.05 -18.36
N GLN A 609 -4.79 1.75 -18.14
CA GLN A 609 -3.75 1.03 -18.88
C GLN A 609 -4.07 0.92 -20.38
N GLN A 610 -5.34 1.07 -20.77
CA GLN A 610 -5.76 1.10 -22.17
C GLN A 610 -5.59 2.48 -22.83
N ARG A 611 -5.25 3.53 -22.05
CA ARG A 611 -5.20 4.94 -22.50
C ARG A 611 -3.77 5.48 -22.44
N ASP A 612 -2.93 5.04 -23.38
CA ASP A 612 -1.56 5.52 -23.48
C ASP A 612 -1.47 6.94 -24.05
N LEU A 613 -0.36 7.62 -23.73
CA LEU A 613 0.04 8.92 -24.29
C LEU A 613 0.55 8.81 -25.74
N SER A 614 0.19 7.75 -26.47
CA SER A 614 0.59 7.61 -27.88
C SER A 614 -0.12 8.66 -28.71
N VAL A 615 0.63 9.33 -29.59
CA VAL A 615 0.06 10.23 -30.59
C VAL A 615 -0.41 9.35 -31.73
N GLY A 616 -1.49 8.58 -31.50
CA GLY A 616 -1.88 7.46 -32.37
C GLY A 616 -1.05 6.23 -32.09
#